data_AF-A0A536LW30-F1
#
_entry.id   AF-A0A536LW30-F1
#
_cell.length_a   1.000
_cell.length_b   1.000
_cell.length_c   1.000
_cell.angle_alpha   90.00
_cell.angle_beta   90.00
_cell.angle_gamma   90.00
#
_symmetry.space_group_name_H-M   'P 1'
#
loop_
_entity.id
_entity.type
_entity.pdbx_description
1 polymer ?
#
loop_
_entity_poly.entity_id
_entity_poly.type
_entity_poly.pdbx_seq_one_letter_code
_entity_poly.pdbx_strand_id
1 'polypeptide(L)'
;MNRRTTRTTAEIERKPVIFSRDELWLLHDFVRHELPESRQWRYPPASEELNEEIVVALDACETHELPEYTLLLSKGDMLVIDFFIRRDHRTPEGASGKNLLLKIFRARSELSSGLVEHEGNDFAYREVRKDAAADYDSGTNAG
;
A
#
# COMPACT_ATOMS: atom_id res chain seq x y z
N MET A 1 -10.89 -13.44 39.14
CA MET A 1 -11.76 -12.55 38.33
C MET A 1 -11.27 -11.12 38.57
N ASN A 2 -10.82 -10.28 37.64
CA ASN A 2 -10.90 -10.20 36.18
C ASN A 2 -9.54 -9.69 35.67
N ARG A 3 -8.94 -10.35 34.67
CA ARG A 3 -7.86 -9.71 33.90
C ARG A 3 -8.51 -8.76 32.91
N ARG A 4 -8.41 -7.45 33.16
CA ARG A 4 -8.60 -6.43 32.12
C ARG A 4 -7.50 -6.65 31.09
N THR A 5 -7.84 -7.19 29.93
CA THR A 5 -6.94 -7.21 28.78
C THR A 5 -6.75 -5.77 28.36
N THR A 6 -5.60 -5.17 28.70
CA THR A 6 -5.15 -3.93 28.08
C THR A 6 -4.94 -4.27 26.61
N ARG A 7 -5.87 -3.81 25.76
CA ARG A 7 -5.70 -3.83 24.31
C ARG A 7 -4.59 -2.84 24.01
N THR A 8 -3.34 -3.31 24.01
CA THR A 8 -2.20 -2.58 23.48
C THR A 8 -2.58 -2.22 22.05
N THR A 9 -2.74 -0.93 21.76
CA THR A 9 -2.87 -0.44 20.39
C THR A 9 -1.59 -0.86 19.69
N ALA A 10 -1.63 -1.98 18.96
CA ALA A 10 -0.49 -2.38 18.15
C ALA A 10 -0.22 -1.20 17.20
N GLU A 11 0.98 -0.63 17.27
CA GLU A 11 1.38 0.41 16.35
C GLU A 11 1.22 -0.13 14.94
N ILE A 12 0.38 0.53 14.14
CA ILE A 12 0.16 0.14 12.76
C ILE A 12 1.44 0.53 12.03
N GLU A 13 2.18 -0.47 11.55
CA GLU A 13 3.39 -0.23 10.75
C GLU A 13 3.02 0.52 9.47
N ARG A 14 3.74 1.61 9.21
CA ARG A 14 3.56 2.48 8.04
C ARG A 14 4.86 2.56 7.25
N LYS A 15 4.77 2.73 5.93
CA LYS A 15 5.92 3.01 5.06
C LYS A 15 5.77 4.37 4.37
N PRO A 16 6.87 5.13 4.30
CA PRO A 16 6.90 6.34 3.48
C PRO A 16 6.84 5.96 2.01
N VAL A 17 5.91 6.56 1.27
CA VAL A 17 5.81 6.44 -0.19
C VAL A 17 5.71 7.83 -0.78
N ILE A 18 6.63 8.14 -1.70
CA ILE A 18 6.69 9.44 -2.38
C ILE A 18 5.75 9.43 -3.58
N PHE A 19 4.87 10.42 -3.64
CA PHE A 19 3.96 10.67 -4.75
C PHE A 19 4.24 12.03 -5.36
N SER A 20 4.33 12.08 -6.68
CA SER A 20 4.26 13.34 -7.41
C SER A 20 2.87 13.98 -7.24
N ARG A 21 2.79 15.30 -7.42
CA ARG A 21 1.51 16.02 -7.39
C ARG A 21 0.46 15.42 -8.31
N ASP A 22 0.85 15.00 -9.51
CA ASP A 22 -0.07 14.40 -10.48
C ASP A 22 -0.57 13.02 -10.00
N GLU A 23 0.27 12.24 -9.33
CA GLU A 23 -0.15 10.98 -8.71
C GLU A 23 -1.08 11.22 -7.52
N LEU A 24 -0.91 12.31 -6.76
CA LEU A 24 -1.85 12.68 -5.69
C LEU A 24 -3.23 13.04 -6.26
N TRP A 25 -3.29 13.75 -7.38
CA TRP A 25 -4.55 14.00 -8.09
C TRP A 25 -5.20 12.71 -8.58
N LEU A 26 -4.39 11.77 -9.11
CA LEU A 26 -4.89 10.44 -9.46
C LEU A 26 -5.46 9.71 -8.23
N LEU A 27 -4.79 9.77 -7.08
CA LEU A 27 -5.30 9.16 -5.85
C LEU A 27 -6.59 9.81 -5.40
N HIS A 28 -6.67 11.14 -5.44
CA HIS A 28 -7.86 11.91 -5.06
C HIS A 28 -9.10 11.50 -5.87
N ASP A 29 -8.97 11.27 -7.18
CA ASP A 29 -10.09 10.91 -8.05
C ASP A 29 -10.72 9.54 -7.70
N PHE A 30 -9.91 8.64 -7.14
CA PHE A 30 -10.25 7.23 -6.98
C PHE A 30 -10.43 6.79 -5.52
N VAL A 31 -9.66 7.34 -4.57
CA VAL A 31 -9.73 6.99 -3.16
C VAL A 31 -10.96 7.65 -2.54
N ARG A 32 -11.93 6.83 -2.13
CA ARG A 32 -13.17 7.28 -1.48
C ARG A 32 -13.00 7.37 0.04
N HIS A 33 -13.65 8.35 0.65
CA HIS A 33 -13.71 8.49 2.12
C HIS A 33 -14.63 7.43 2.76
N GLU A 34 -15.75 7.09 2.12
CA GLU A 34 -16.70 6.10 2.64
C GLU A 34 -17.36 5.24 1.54
N LEU A 35 -17.88 4.08 1.96
CA LEU A 35 -18.74 3.22 1.14
C LEU A 35 -19.88 2.63 1.99
N PRO A 36 -21.11 2.51 1.43
CA PRO A 36 -22.27 2.00 2.17
C PRO A 36 -22.08 0.62 2.81
N GLU A 37 -21.30 -0.26 2.19
CA GLU A 37 -21.09 -1.65 2.61
C GLU A 37 -19.75 -1.87 3.34
N SER A 38 -19.02 -0.81 3.65
CA SER A 38 -17.66 -0.85 4.23
C SER A 38 -17.52 -1.72 5.48
N ARG A 39 -18.55 -1.77 6.34
CA ARG A 39 -18.54 -2.53 7.61
C ARG A 39 -18.35 -4.04 7.45
N GLN A 40 -18.58 -4.59 6.26
CA GLN A 40 -18.44 -6.03 5.98
C GLN A 40 -17.01 -6.43 5.63
N TRP A 41 -16.14 -5.45 5.35
CA TRP A 41 -14.81 -5.67 4.83
C TRP A 41 -13.76 -5.48 5.93
N ARG A 42 -12.79 -6.39 5.99
CA ARG A 42 -11.61 -6.23 6.88
C ARG A 42 -10.76 -5.02 6.47
N TYR A 43 -10.68 -4.79 5.16
CA TYR A 43 -10.06 -3.62 4.55
C TYR A 43 -11.06 -3.11 3.51
N PRO A 44 -11.96 -2.18 3.89
CA PRO A 44 -12.88 -1.61 2.93
C PRO A 44 -12.07 -0.87 1.85
N PRO A 45 -12.53 -0.86 0.59
CA PRO A 45 -11.92 -0.04 -0.45
C PRO A 45 -12.37 1.42 -0.28
N ALA A 46 -12.16 1.97 0.92
CA ALA A 46 -12.40 3.37 1.27
C ALA A 46 -11.65 3.64 2.57
N SER A 47 -11.11 4.85 2.72
CA SER A 47 -10.41 5.28 3.91
C SER A 47 -10.54 6.80 4.02
N GLU A 48 -11.30 7.26 5.02
CA GLU A 48 -11.45 8.69 5.33
C GLU A 48 -10.09 9.29 5.69
N GLU A 49 -9.31 8.62 6.54
CA GLU A 49 -7.96 9.06 6.94
C GLU A 49 -7.03 9.23 5.75
N LEU A 50 -6.96 8.24 4.85
CA LEU A 50 -6.15 8.35 3.63
C LEU A 50 -6.64 9.47 2.71
N ASN A 51 -7.96 9.62 2.59
CA ASN A 51 -8.56 10.67 1.76
C ASN A 51 -8.18 12.07 2.30
N GLU A 52 -8.26 12.28 3.62
CA GLU A 52 -7.83 13.51 4.28
C GLU A 52 -6.32 13.76 4.08
N GLU A 53 -5.47 12.74 4.27
CA GLU A 53 -4.02 12.86 4.05
C GLU A 53 -3.69 13.27 2.60
N ILE A 54 -4.39 12.72 1.60
CA ILE A 54 -4.22 13.10 0.18
C ILE A 54 -4.60 14.56 -0.04
N VAL A 55 -5.70 15.03 0.55
CA VAL A 55 -6.15 16.43 0.43
C VAL A 55 -5.12 17.38 1.05
N VAL A 56 -4.62 17.06 2.24
CA VAL A 56 -3.57 17.86 2.90
C VAL A 56 -2.28 17.89 2.08
N ALA A 57 -1.88 16.75 1.50
CA ALA A 57 -0.71 16.67 0.64
C ALA A 57 -0.85 17.53 -0.62
N LEU A 58 -2.04 17.51 -1.25
CA LEU A 58 -2.34 18.36 -2.40
C LEU A 58 -2.29 19.84 -2.04
N ASP A 59 -2.94 20.26 -0.95
CA ASP A 59 -2.93 21.66 -0.50
C ASP A 59 -1.51 22.15 -0.20
N ALA A 60 -0.68 21.31 0.44
CA ALA A 60 0.72 21.61 0.69
C ALA A 60 1.52 21.73 -0.62
N CYS A 61 1.30 20.83 -1.57
CA CYS A 61 1.94 20.86 -2.90
C CYS A 61 1.59 22.14 -3.66
N GLU A 62 0.33 22.56 -3.66
CA GLU A 62 -0.09 23.77 -4.37
C GLU A 62 0.36 25.05 -3.66
N THR A 63 0.24 25.11 -2.33
CA THR A 63 0.60 26.30 -1.54
C THR A 63 2.10 26.58 -1.56
N HIS A 64 2.92 25.53 -1.60
CA HIS A 64 4.38 25.64 -1.50
C HIS A 64 5.12 25.26 -2.79
N GLU A 65 4.39 25.07 -3.89
CA GLU A 65 4.93 24.67 -5.20
C GLU A 65 5.81 23.39 -5.13
N LEU A 66 5.43 22.44 -4.27
CA LEU A 66 6.18 21.19 -4.11
C LEU A 66 5.80 20.21 -5.24
N PRO A 67 6.78 19.64 -5.95
CA PRO A 67 6.51 18.70 -7.04
C PRO A 67 6.04 17.32 -6.54
N GLU A 68 6.32 16.99 -5.28
CA GLU A 68 6.03 15.70 -4.67
C GLU A 68 5.78 15.82 -3.16
N TYR A 69 5.10 14.83 -2.60
CA TYR A 69 4.80 14.69 -1.18
C TYR A 69 4.98 13.24 -0.74
N THR A 70 5.39 13.03 0.51
CA THR A 70 5.54 11.68 1.09
C THR A 70 4.36 11.36 1.99
N LEU A 71 3.60 10.31 1.66
CA LEU A 71 2.54 9.79 2.53
C LEU A 71 3.07 8.61 3.36
N LEU A 72 2.63 8.50 4.62
CA LEU A 72 2.94 7.38 5.50
C LEU A 72 1.82 6.36 5.43
N LEU A 73 1.95 5.39 4.53
CA LEU A 73 0.88 4.45 4.22
C LEU A 73 0.95 3.21 5.11
N SER A 74 -0.17 2.82 5.68
CA SER A 74 -0.35 1.50 6.28
C SER A 74 -0.60 0.44 5.21
N LYS A 75 -0.56 -0.84 5.62
CA LYS A 75 -1.01 -1.94 4.75
C LYS A 75 -2.46 -1.76 4.26
N GLY A 76 -3.34 -1.19 5.08
CA GLY A 76 -4.73 -0.94 4.70
C GLY A 76 -4.83 0.07 3.56
N ASP A 77 -4.13 1.19 3.68
CA ASP A 77 -4.11 2.27 2.69
C ASP A 77 -3.58 1.77 1.34
N MET A 78 -2.49 0.99 1.38
CA MET A 78 -1.93 0.38 0.19
C MET A 78 -2.92 -0.57 -0.52
N LEU A 79 -3.78 -1.25 0.23
CA LEU A 79 -4.83 -2.12 -0.34
C LEU A 79 -5.99 -1.33 -0.92
N VAL A 80 -6.37 -0.20 -0.31
CA VAL A 80 -7.37 0.73 -0.86
C VAL A 80 -6.91 1.25 -2.23
N ILE A 81 -5.65 1.68 -2.31
CA ILE A 81 -5.05 2.20 -3.55
C ILE A 81 -5.00 1.11 -4.63
N ASP A 82 -4.50 -0.08 -4.30
CA ASP A 82 -4.44 -1.24 -5.21
C ASP A 82 -5.82 -1.66 -5.74
N PHE A 83 -6.86 -1.51 -4.92
CA PHE A 83 -8.22 -1.85 -5.32
C PHE A 83 -8.74 -0.95 -6.45
N PHE A 84 -8.56 0.36 -6.32
CA PHE A 84 -9.12 1.33 -7.28
C PHE A 84 -8.23 1.60 -8.48
N ILE A 85 -6.93 1.68 -8.30
CA ILE A 85 -6.02 2.10 -9.37
C ILE A 85 -5.80 0.93 -10.33
N ARG A 86 -6.07 1.19 -11.62
CA ARG A 86 -5.77 0.24 -12.69
C ARG A 86 -4.53 0.67 -13.46
N ARG A 87 -3.86 -0.31 -14.07
CA ARG A 87 -2.60 -0.12 -14.82
C ARG A 87 -2.73 0.93 -15.94
N ASP A 88 -3.90 1.00 -16.55
CA ASP A 88 -4.24 1.83 -17.70
C ASP A 88 -4.78 3.22 -17.32
N HIS A 89 -5.03 3.49 -16.03
CA HIS A 89 -5.40 4.83 -15.58
C HIS A 89 -4.29 5.84 -15.88
N ARG A 90 -4.70 7.01 -16.35
CA ARG A 90 -3.85 8.17 -16.58
C ARG A 90 -4.57 9.45 -16.23
N THR A 91 -3.87 10.40 -15.67
CA THR A 91 -4.39 11.76 -15.52
C THR A 91 -3.96 12.62 -16.72
N PRO A 92 -4.69 13.72 -17.03
CA PRO A 92 -4.28 14.70 -18.03
C PRO A 92 -2.87 15.26 -17.78
N GLU A 93 -2.48 15.37 -16.52
CA GLU A 93 -1.21 15.93 -16.04
C GLU A 93 -0.04 14.95 -16.25
N GLY A 94 -0.32 13.66 -16.48
CA GLY A 94 0.68 12.67 -16.89
C GLY A 94 0.93 11.54 -15.89
N ALA A 95 0.21 11.49 -14.77
CA ALA A 95 0.32 10.37 -13.84
C ALA A 95 -0.11 9.06 -14.48
N SER A 96 0.53 7.96 -14.08
CA SER A 96 0.32 6.63 -14.63
C SER A 96 -0.01 5.65 -13.51
N GLY A 97 -1.19 5.04 -13.58
CA GLY A 97 -1.63 4.04 -12.61
C GLY A 97 -0.64 2.87 -12.52
N LYS A 98 0.01 2.48 -13.62
CA LYS A 98 1.09 1.47 -13.60
C LYS A 98 2.25 1.87 -12.68
N ASN A 99 2.72 3.11 -12.78
CA ASN A 99 3.88 3.57 -11.98
C ASN A 99 3.49 3.64 -10.50
N LEU A 100 2.29 4.14 -10.24
CA LEU A 100 1.72 4.21 -8.90
C LEU A 100 1.60 2.81 -8.27
N LEU A 101 1.01 1.84 -8.98
CA LEU A 101 0.90 0.45 -8.50
C LEU A 101 2.28 -0.17 -8.20
N LEU A 102 3.30 0.11 -9.01
CA LEU A 102 4.66 -0.37 -8.75
C LEU A 102 5.24 0.20 -7.44
N LYS A 103 4.97 1.47 -7.10
CA LYS A 103 5.36 2.04 -5.81
C LYS A 103 4.67 1.32 -4.66
N ILE A 104 3.36 1.09 -4.78
CA ILE A 104 2.57 0.37 -3.77
C ILE A 104 3.05 -1.07 -3.58
N PHE A 105 3.35 -1.80 -4.66
CA PHE A 105 3.83 -3.17 -4.58
C PHE A 105 5.19 -3.26 -3.87
N ARG A 106 6.10 -2.31 -4.13
CA ARG A 106 7.39 -2.23 -3.42
C ARG A 106 7.19 -1.99 -1.94
N ALA A 107 6.42 -0.96 -1.57
CA ALA A 107 6.14 -0.64 -0.17
C ALA A 107 5.46 -1.80 0.59
N ARG A 108 4.52 -2.51 -0.06
CA ARG A 108 3.88 -3.71 0.52
C ARG A 108 4.86 -4.87 0.71
N SER A 109 5.77 -5.07 -0.25
CA SER A 109 6.81 -6.09 -0.15
C SER A 109 7.69 -5.80 1.06
N GLU A 110 8.14 -4.55 1.22
CA GLU A 110 8.99 -4.12 2.34
C GLU A 110 8.31 -4.27 3.71
N LEU A 111 7.00 -4.00 3.81
CA LEU A 111 6.21 -4.29 5.02
C LEU A 111 6.11 -5.79 5.34
N SER A 112 6.16 -6.64 4.31
CA SER A 112 5.96 -8.08 4.47
C SER A 112 7.26 -8.84 4.69
N SER A 113 8.39 -8.33 4.20
CA SER A 113 9.66 -9.06 4.15
C SER A 113 10.65 -8.72 5.27
N GLY A 114 10.47 -7.64 6.02
CA GLY A 114 11.37 -7.26 7.15
C GLY A 114 12.82 -6.89 6.78
N LEU A 115 13.31 -7.25 5.58
CA LEU A 115 14.60 -6.96 4.94
C LEU A 115 14.33 -7.05 3.40
N VAL A 116 14.99 -6.37 2.47
CA VAL A 116 16.43 -6.12 2.28
C VAL A 116 16.59 -4.82 1.47
N GLU A 117 17.50 -3.93 1.88
CA GLU A 117 17.98 -2.83 1.02
C GLU A 117 18.55 -3.41 -0.28
N HIS A 118 17.90 -3.11 -1.40
CA HIS A 118 18.35 -3.58 -2.71
C HIS A 118 19.53 -2.75 -3.22
N GLU A 119 20.75 -3.12 -2.81
CA GLU A 119 21.92 -2.95 -3.69
C GLU A 119 21.80 -3.94 -4.86
N GLY A 120 21.05 -3.53 -5.89
CA GLY A 120 21.33 -3.88 -7.29
C GLY A 120 21.47 -5.35 -7.71
N ASN A 121 20.95 -6.33 -6.97
CA ASN A 121 21.02 -7.73 -7.43
C ASN A 121 19.68 -8.48 -7.36
N ASP A 122 19.18 -8.83 -8.55
CA ASP A 122 17.87 -9.39 -8.89
C ASP A 122 17.69 -10.87 -8.47
N PHE A 123 18.57 -11.40 -7.64
CA PHE A 123 18.61 -12.82 -7.28
C PHE A 123 17.71 -13.19 -6.09
N ALA A 124 17.32 -12.23 -5.25
CA ALA A 124 16.47 -12.47 -4.07
C ALA A 124 15.09 -13.06 -4.44
N TYR A 125 14.55 -12.73 -5.60
CA TYR A 125 13.25 -13.25 -6.06
C TYR A 125 13.28 -14.76 -6.36
N ARG A 126 14.44 -15.32 -6.69
CA ARG A 126 14.60 -16.75 -6.98
C ARG A 126 14.67 -17.61 -5.71
N GLU A 127 15.17 -17.07 -4.61
CA GLU A 127 15.30 -17.81 -3.36
C GLU A 127 13.96 -17.98 -2.64
N VAL A 128 13.12 -16.93 -2.60
CA VAL A 128 11.77 -17.01 -1.98
C VAL A 128 10.88 -18.07 -2.64
N ARG A 129 11.06 -18.35 -3.94
CA ARG A 129 10.32 -19.41 -4.64
C ARG A 129 10.85 -20.82 -4.38
N LYS A 130 12.11 -20.99 -3.99
CA LYS A 130 12.65 -22.32 -3.68
C LYS A 130 12.08 -22.84 -2.37
N ASP A 131 11.92 -21.99 -1.36
CA ASP A 131 11.37 -22.39 -0.07
C ASP A 131 9.87 -22.70 -0.17
N ALA A 132 9.10 -21.89 -0.93
CA ALA A 132 7.68 -22.15 -1.17
C ALA A 132 7.40 -23.41 -2.01
N ALA A 133 8.36 -23.85 -2.84
CA ALA A 133 8.26 -25.08 -3.63
C ALA A 133 8.69 -26.33 -2.84
N ALA A 134 9.61 -26.19 -1.88
CA ALA A 134 10.07 -27.29 -1.04
C ALA A 134 9.00 -27.77 -0.04
N ASP A 135 8.15 -26.86 0.44
CA ASP A 135 7.07 -27.22 1.38
C ASP A 135 5.89 -27.96 0.69
N TYR A 136 5.72 -27.81 -0.63
CA TYR A 136 4.62 -28.46 -1.36
C TYR A 136 4.91 -29.93 -1.74
N ASP A 137 6.18 -30.36 -1.74
CA ASP A 137 6.61 -31.70 -2.16
C ASP A 137 6.77 -32.70 -0.99
N SER A 138 6.54 -32.25 0.26
CA SER A 138 6.62 -33.12 1.45
C SER A 138 5.28 -33.78 1.86
N GLY A 139 4.21 -33.57 1.08
CA GLY A 139 2.88 -34.13 1.31
C GLY A 139 2.64 -35.52 0.71
N THR A 140 3.35 -36.51 1.23
CA THR A 140 2.91 -37.91 1.45
C THR A 140 1.97 -38.56 0.41
N ASN A 141 2.53 -39.28 -0.57
CA ASN A 141 1.93 -40.54 -1.03
C ASN A 141 2.62 -41.69 -0.28
N ALA A 142 1.97 -42.20 0.75
CA ALA A 142 2.37 -43.45 1.41
C ALA A 142 1.12 -44.28 1.69
N GLY A 143 1.00 -45.42 1.01
CA GLY A 143 0.02 -46.48 1.28
C GLY A 143 -0.93 -46.76 0.13
#